data_AF-A0A0M3JPV3-F1
#
_entry.id   AF-A0A0M3JPV3-F1
#
_cell.length_a   1.000
_cell.length_b   1.000
_cell.length_c   1.000
_cell.angle_alpha   90.00
_cell.angle_beta   90.00
_cell.angle_gamma   90.00
#
_symmetry.space_group_name_H-M   'P 1'
#
loop_
_entity.id
_entity.type
_entity.pdbx_description
1 polymer ?
#
loop_
_entity_poly.entity_id
_entity_poly.type
_entity_poly.pdbx_seq_one_letter_code
_entity_poly.pdbx_strand_id
1 'polypeptide(L)'
;MIRFFSGVHYMPLTSVQYSNETGAGKWLQIDQELETRNGQTIGTSRPTGHSLLVDVRFELPFDAQGSDAEELQAKLQALNKLIEVNVSRMCHSLLTSPDCIHS
;
A
#
# COMPACT_ATOMS: atom_id res chain seq x y z
N MET A 1 -25.35 21.05 17.45
CA MET A 1 -24.09 20.67 16.79
C MET A 1 -24.18 21.12 15.33
N ILE A 2 -23.57 22.25 14.99
CA ILE A 2 -23.56 22.77 13.61
C ILE A 2 -22.35 22.12 12.91
N ARG A 3 -22.59 21.27 11.90
CA ARG A 3 -21.52 20.83 10.99
C ARG A 3 -21.39 21.85 9.87
N PHE A 4 -20.24 22.50 9.77
CA PHE A 4 -19.86 23.23 8.55
C PHE A 4 -19.24 22.23 7.58
N PHE A 5 -20.03 21.77 6.61
CA PHE A 5 -19.54 20.95 5.49
C PHE A 5 -19.37 21.86 4.28
N SER A 6 -18.14 22.07 3.82
CA SER A 6 -17.84 22.94 2.66
C SER A 6 -18.09 22.25 1.31
N GLY A 7 -18.29 20.94 1.31
CA GLY A 7 -18.77 20.15 0.18
C GLY A 7 -17.97 18.87 -0.08
N VAL A 8 -18.38 18.13 -1.10
CA VAL A 8 -17.92 16.79 -1.48
C VAL A 8 -17.61 16.71 -2.97
N HIS A 9 -16.71 15.81 -3.37
CA HIS A 9 -16.55 15.38 -4.76
C HIS A 9 -16.39 13.85 -4.77
N TYR A 10 -17.09 13.17 -5.68
CA TYR A 10 -16.93 11.73 -5.85
C TYR A 10 -16.04 11.42 -7.05
N MET A 11 -14.98 10.65 -6.81
CA MET A 11 -14.03 10.20 -7.83
C MET A 11 -13.94 8.67 -7.80
N PRO A 12 -14.40 7.97 -8.85
CA PRO A 12 -14.16 6.55 -9.00
C PRO A 12 -12.66 6.26 -9.07
N LEU A 13 -12.17 5.31 -8.28
CA LEU A 13 -10.75 4.92 -8.30
C LEU A 13 -10.28 4.43 -9.66
N THR A 14 -11.19 3.87 -10.48
CA THR A 14 -10.91 3.47 -11.87
C THR A 14 -10.56 4.62 -12.80
N SER A 15 -10.85 5.87 -12.41
CA SER A 15 -10.46 7.08 -13.14
C SER A 15 -9.11 7.67 -12.69
N VAL A 16 -8.53 7.15 -11.60
CA VAL A 16 -7.23 7.56 -11.07
C VAL A 16 -6.13 6.80 -11.80
N GLN A 17 -5.10 7.53 -12.24
CA GLN A 17 -4.00 6.98 -13.02
C GLN A 17 -2.84 6.57 -12.11
N TYR A 18 -2.01 5.63 -12.58
CA TYR A 18 -0.75 5.29 -11.95
C TYR A 18 0.36 6.22 -12.47
N SER A 19 1.13 6.82 -11.56
CA SER A 19 2.28 7.67 -11.89
C SER A 19 3.14 7.89 -10.65
N ASN A 20 4.47 7.89 -10.83
CA ASN A 20 5.42 8.28 -9.81
C ASN A 20 5.77 9.78 -9.85
N GLU A 21 5.32 10.49 -10.89
CA GLU A 21 5.57 11.92 -11.07
C GLU A 21 4.40 12.76 -10.59
N THR A 22 4.70 13.96 -10.07
CA THR A 22 3.67 14.94 -9.69
C THR A 22 3.05 15.54 -10.95
N GLY A 23 1.73 15.50 -11.04
CA GLY A 23 0.99 16.05 -12.17
C GLY A 23 0.66 17.53 -12.00
N ALA A 24 0.16 18.14 -13.07
CA ALA A 24 -0.37 19.51 -13.04
C ALA A 24 -1.68 19.65 -12.24
N GLY A 25 -2.28 18.53 -11.81
CA GLY A 25 -3.59 18.48 -11.18
C GLY A 25 -4.76 18.76 -12.13
N LYS A 26 -5.97 18.65 -11.60
CA LYS A 26 -7.23 18.96 -12.31
C LYS A 26 -8.13 19.79 -11.40
N TRP A 27 -8.85 20.74 -11.99
CA TRP A 27 -9.89 21.47 -11.27
C TRP A 27 -11.13 20.58 -11.12
N LEU A 28 -11.52 20.35 -9.87
CA LEU A 28 -12.69 19.55 -9.50
C LEU A 28 -13.74 20.44 -8.86
N GLN A 29 -14.95 20.40 -9.38
CA GLN A 29 -16.10 21.06 -8.77
C GLN A 29 -16.47 20.37 -7.46
N ILE A 30 -16.80 21.17 -6.44
CA ILE A 30 -17.28 20.69 -5.16
C ILE A 30 -18.79 20.86 -5.07
N ASP A 31 -19.46 19.82 -4.60
CA ASP A 31 -20.90 19.66 -4.53
C ASP A 31 -21.38 19.60 -3.07
N GLN A 32 -22.67 19.85 -2.83
CA GLN A 32 -23.23 19.84 -1.47
C GLN A 32 -23.67 18.45 -1.02
N GLU A 33 -24.05 17.59 -1.95
CA GLU A 33 -24.71 16.32 -1.65
C GLU A 33 -24.02 15.12 -2.30
N LEU A 34 -24.15 13.98 -1.63
CA LEU A 34 -23.71 12.68 -2.10
C LEU A 34 -24.88 11.96 -2.76
N GLU A 35 -24.66 11.41 -3.95
CA GLU A 35 -25.65 10.56 -4.60
C GLU A 35 -25.39 9.10 -4.26
N THR A 36 -26.42 8.41 -3.79
CA THR A 36 -26.35 6.99 -3.45
C THR A 36 -27.43 6.20 -4.17
N ARG A 37 -27.09 4.96 -4.56
CA ARG A 37 -28.01 4.01 -5.15
C ARG A 37 -27.76 2.63 -4.53
N ASN A 38 -28.80 2.02 -3.99
CA ASN A 38 -28.71 0.72 -3.31
C ASN A 38 -27.63 0.70 -2.20
N GLY A 39 -27.47 1.80 -1.46
CA GLY A 39 -26.46 1.94 -0.40
C GLY A 39 -25.03 2.19 -0.87
N GLN A 40 -24.78 2.28 -2.18
CA GLN A 40 -23.47 2.61 -2.74
C GLN A 40 -23.45 4.06 -3.25
N THR A 41 -22.36 4.77 -3.00
CA THR A 41 -22.10 6.08 -3.59
C THR A 41 -21.87 5.95 -5.09
N ILE A 42 -22.59 6.74 -5.88
CA ILE A 42 -22.47 6.76 -7.33
C ILE A 42 -22.00 8.11 -7.89
N GLY A 43 -22.05 9.18 -7.07
CA GLY A 43 -21.81 10.53 -7.54
C GLY A 43 -21.97 11.58 -6.45
N THR A 44 -21.97 12.83 -6.89
CA THR A 44 -22.29 14.01 -6.09
C THR A 44 -23.18 14.95 -6.89
N SER A 45 -23.91 15.83 -6.19
CA SER A 45 -24.79 16.80 -6.83
C SER A 45 -24.99 18.06 -6.00
N ARG A 46 -25.70 19.02 -6.60
CA ARG A 46 -25.89 20.40 -6.10
C ARG A 46 -24.55 21.16 -6.01
N PRO A 47 -24.07 21.69 -7.15
CA PRO A 47 -22.84 22.46 -7.22
C PRO A 47 -22.79 23.57 -6.17
N THR A 48 -21.67 23.69 -5.46
CA THR A 48 -21.43 24.82 -4.55
C THR A 48 -20.98 26.08 -5.29
N GLY A 49 -20.49 25.93 -6.52
CA GLY A 49 -19.78 26.98 -7.26
C GLY A 49 -18.29 27.10 -6.90
N HIS A 50 -17.80 26.32 -5.93
CA HIS A 50 -16.38 26.23 -5.59
C HIS A 50 -15.70 25.12 -6.39
N SER A 51 -14.39 25.26 -6.62
CA SER A 51 -13.55 24.24 -7.24
C SER A 51 -12.21 24.14 -6.53
N LEU A 52 -11.63 22.94 -6.51
CA LEU A 52 -10.32 22.66 -5.94
C LEU A 52 -9.39 22.14 -7.04
N LEU A 53 -8.14 22.59 -7.03
CA LEU A 53 -7.10 22.00 -7.87
C LEU A 53 -6.51 20.79 -7.13
N VAL A 54 -6.69 19.60 -7.70
CA VAL A 54 -6.27 18.35 -7.05
C VAL A 54 -5.44 17.51 -8.01
N ASP A 55 -4.29 17.03 -7.53
CA ASP A 55 -3.53 15.98 -8.19
C ASP A 55 -3.71 14.67 -7.40
N VAL A 56 -4.30 13.66 -8.06
CA VAL A 56 -4.57 12.34 -7.48
C VAL A 56 -3.98 11.29 -8.39
N ARG A 57 -3.16 10.41 -7.83
CA ARG A 57 -2.48 9.33 -8.55
C ARG A 57 -2.25 8.14 -7.62
N PHE A 58 -2.21 6.96 -8.21
CA PHE A 58 -1.62 5.79 -7.57
C PHE A 58 -0.13 5.77 -7.85
N GLU A 59 0.68 5.44 -6.86
CA GLU A 59 2.09 5.15 -7.11
C GLU A 59 2.21 3.80 -7.84
N LEU A 60 3.17 3.71 -8.74
CA LEU A 60 3.47 2.44 -9.38
C LEU A 60 4.00 1.46 -8.33
N PRO A 61 3.63 0.18 -8.41
CA PRO A 61 4.24 -0.83 -7.56
C PRO A 61 5.76 -0.81 -7.76
N PHE A 62 6.50 -1.08 -6.69
CA PHE A 62 7.95 -1.19 -6.76
C PHE A 62 8.33 -2.30 -7.76
N ASP A 63 8.90 -1.91 -8.89
CA ASP A 63 9.34 -2.85 -9.91
C ASP A 63 10.78 -3.24 -9.61
N ALA A 64 10.94 -4.29 -8.79
CA ALA A 64 12.23 -4.92 -8.58
C ALA A 64 12.60 -5.68 -9.87
N GLN A 65 13.12 -4.99 -10.89
CA GLN A 65 13.68 -5.61 -12.08
C GLN A 65 15.15 -5.25 -12.24
N GLY A 66 15.92 -6.18 -12.79
CA GLY A 66 17.35 -6.01 -13.04
C GLY A 66 18.22 -6.35 -11.83
N SER A 67 19.40 -5.72 -11.77
CA SER A 67 20.46 -6.04 -10.81
C SER A 67 20.00 -5.98 -9.35
N ASP A 68 19.13 -5.03 -9.03
CA ASP A 68 18.75 -4.75 -7.65
C ASP A 68 17.85 -5.85 -7.08
N ALA A 69 17.02 -6.46 -7.93
CA ALA A 69 16.18 -7.58 -7.56
C ALA A 69 17.00 -8.87 -7.36
N GLU A 70 17.95 -9.12 -8.25
CA GLU A 70 18.86 -10.27 -8.15
C GLU A 70 19.77 -10.16 -6.93
N GLU A 71 20.31 -8.97 -6.67
CA GLU A 71 21.13 -8.70 -5.49
C GLU A 71 20.32 -8.87 -4.20
N LEU A 72 19.09 -8.33 -4.16
CA LEU A 72 18.20 -8.49 -3.03
C LEU A 72 17.84 -9.97 -2.81
N GLN A 73 17.55 -10.71 -3.89
CA GLN A 73 17.28 -12.14 -3.85
C GLN A 73 18.49 -12.92 -3.31
N ALA A 74 19.71 -12.61 -3.76
CA ALA A 74 20.93 -13.24 -3.28
C ALA A 74 21.18 -12.96 -1.79
N LYS A 75 20.97 -11.71 -1.35
CA LYS A 75 21.06 -11.32 0.08
C LYS A 75 20.05 -12.07 0.94
N LEU A 76 18.80 -12.18 0.48
CA LEU A 76 17.74 -12.92 1.18
C LEU A 76 18.08 -14.41 1.29
N GLN A 77 18.57 -15.02 0.21
CA GLN A 77 18.99 -16.43 0.22
C GLN A 77 20.18 -16.67 1.16
N ALA A 78 21.17 -15.77 1.18
CA ALA A 78 22.29 -15.87 2.11
C ALA A 78 21.82 -15.80 3.57
N LEU A 79 20.89 -14.89 3.87
CA LEU A 79 20.31 -14.76 5.20
C LEU A 79 19.53 -16.01 5.63
N ASN A 80 18.70 -16.57 4.73
CA ASN A 80 17.97 -17.80 5.01
C ASN A 80 18.91 -18.98 5.30
N LYS A 81 20.00 -19.13 4.54
CA LYS A 81 21.01 -20.17 4.80
C LYS A 81 21.68 -20.01 6.16
N LEU A 82 22.00 -18.78 6.57
CA LEU A 82 22.57 -18.53 7.90
C LEU A 82 21.60 -18.92 9.02
N ILE A 83 20.30 -18.63 8.84
CA ILE A 83 19.26 -19.03 9.78
C ILE A 83 19.15 -20.55 9.85
N GLU A 84 19.09 -21.24 8.70
CA GLU A 84 19.04 -22.71 8.64
C GLU A 84 20.24 -23.37 9.33
N VAL A 85 21.45 -22.89 9.05
CA VAL A 85 22.68 -23.40 9.68
C VAL A 85 22.66 -23.16 11.19
N ASN A 86 22.20 -22.00 11.65
CA ASN A 86 22.11 -21.70 13.08
C ASN A 86 21.06 -22.58 13.78
N VAL A 87 19.90 -22.81 13.14
CA VAL A 87 18.88 -23.73 13.66
C VAL A 87 19.42 -25.16 13.73
N SER A 88 20.11 -25.61 12.67
CA SER A 88 20.74 -26.94 12.65
C SER A 88 21.80 -27.10 13.75
N ARG A 89 22.65 -26.08 13.94
CA ARG A 89 23.66 -26.06 15.00
C ARG A 89 23.03 -26.06 16.39
N MET A 90 21.95 -25.32 16.57
CA MET A 90 21.20 -25.31 17.83
C MET A 90 20.60 -26.69 18.11
N CYS A 91 19.92 -27.30 17.14
CA CYS A 91 19.40 -28.68 17.27
C CYS A 91 20.52 -29.69 17.56
N HIS A 92 21.65 -29.62 16.84
CA HIS A 92 22.79 -30.51 17.12
C HIS A 92 23.31 -30.31 18.54
N SER A 93 23.50 -29.07 19.01
CA SER A 93 23.97 -28.80 20.37
C SER A 93 23.02 -29.32 21.45
N LEU A 94 21.71 -29.28 21.20
CA LEU A 94 20.68 -29.83 22.09
C LEU A 94 20.72 -31.38 22.09
N LEU A 95 20.93 -32.01 20.94
CA LEU A 95 20.98 -33.46 20.79
C LEU A 95 22.30 -34.10 21.25
N THR A 96 23.40 -33.35 21.21
CA THR A 96 24.73 -33.79 21.69
C THR A 96 25.05 -33.30 23.09
N SER A 97 24.09 -32.65 23.78
CA SER A 97 24.25 -32.29 25.19
C SER A 97 24.43 -33.57 26.02
N PRO A 98 25.41 -33.63 26.94
CA PRO A 98 25.63 -34.80 27.80
C PRO A 98 24.37 -35.21 28.60
N ASP A 99 23.46 -34.27 28.84
CA ASP A 99 22.23 -34.47 29.61
C ASP A 99 21.16 -35.30 28.86
N CYS A 100 21.26 -35.47 27.54
CA CYS A 100 20.28 -36.21 26.73
C CYS A 100 20.66 -37.69 26.47
N ILE A 101 21.88 -38.12 26.80
CA ILE A 101 22.42 -39.45 26.41
C ILE A 101 22.29 -40.49 27.55
N HIS A 102 21.69 -40.13 28.70
CA HIS A 102 21.58 -41.01 29.88
C HIS A 102 20.13 -41.35 30.31
N SER A 103 19.20 -41.52 29.38
CA SER A 103 17.88 -42.15 29.67
C SER A 103 17.72 -43.49 28.98
#